data_AF-A0A8S1LCX1-F1
#
_entry.id   AF-A0A8S1LCX1-F1
#
_cell.length_a   1.000
_cell.length_b   1.000
_cell.length_c   1.000
_cell.angle_alpha   90.00
_cell.angle_beta   90.00
_cell.angle_gamma   90.00
#
_symmetry.space_group_name_H-M   'P 1'
#
loop_
_entity.id
_entity.type
_entity.pdbx_description
1 polymer ?
#
loop_
_entity_poly.entity_id
_entity_poly.type
_entity_poly.pdbx_seq_one_letter_code
_entity_poly.pdbx_strand_id
1 'polypeptide(L)'
;MMKIAVLSMQIKNQNQKMMKITIVIIMQILLCLHVMIICQRNNTPFYNIKQIEIALENYLDPFYKVGYKAYSKDCFFDEKKYSQEFIDHIKFADFQTFSFSVLKKSASFFGTIKTQIYFQYQKDIDLKNCVLTLNNDQNEIVKTILYHILCFTKELDTLNQPIFHLQKALEIIAHQEQTIKDEIYMQIVKQIQNNNTQYLIHYYQFMAVYSTMFCPSKNYFKPLFNFFYQRKENNSLHQNYCNFILNRIYRTYNTKSDQIFLTEQDINKVMHMKPLLYEISFYHFAKFYMEMQVDLKCGDILNHIAEQLNLNHRNSLCLCLVKINKRINEIYLDDEDCLFKIIKDHIQTYNKTTEIINTPQPSFKLVIKLIKISSPYQNLEIFTLTYMIVIQDYLNDFFPLDDDEIELICSLKLAADYGPKKHLKAEQIDLNEYIPVFKKNTFDSNERLSKIIQLYHQSRVINSRDARNKILQILDQYPRFLGTTFKCSFKELNQTSSTPNTKIILNITFRGLICSLPSDQREYICHIDYDLITNFSKANNKTLHIVTLDKQIYLTFFTHLECQQVYQFILKHESQISCNDFNYTNLS
;
A
#
# COMPACT_ATOMS: atom_id res chain seq x y z
N MET A 1 -9.92 -37.01 18.43
CA MET A 1 -10.97 -36.21 19.11
C MET A 1 -10.56 -35.73 20.50
N MET A 2 -10.03 -36.59 21.39
CA MET A 2 -9.68 -36.19 22.76
C MET A 2 -8.57 -35.10 22.86
N LYS A 3 -7.60 -35.09 21.93
CA LYS A 3 -6.58 -34.00 21.81
C LYS A 3 -7.16 -32.65 21.35
N ILE A 4 -8.34 -32.64 20.73
CA ILE A 4 -9.02 -31.43 20.23
C ILE A 4 -9.80 -30.76 21.37
N ALA A 5 -10.35 -31.54 22.31
CA ALA A 5 -11.00 -31.00 23.50
C ALA A 5 -10.02 -30.22 24.41
N VAL A 6 -8.76 -30.67 24.49
CA VAL A 6 -7.70 -30.00 25.27
C VAL A 6 -7.28 -28.66 24.64
N LEU A 7 -7.18 -28.59 23.30
CA LEU A 7 -6.94 -27.33 22.57
C LEU A 7 -8.12 -26.35 22.69
N SER A 8 -9.36 -26.84 22.77
CA SER A 8 -10.54 -25.99 22.97
C SER A 8 -10.62 -25.36 24.37
N MET A 9 -10.05 -26.02 25.39
CA MET A 9 -10.03 -25.52 26.77
C MET A 9 -8.91 -24.48 27.01
N GLN A 10 -7.78 -24.56 26.29
CA GLN A 10 -6.67 -23.62 26.46
C GLN A 10 -6.86 -22.26 25.73
N ILE A 11 -7.82 -22.16 24.80
CA ILE A 11 -8.07 -20.95 23.98
C ILE A 11 -9.20 -20.06 24.55
N LYS A 12 -9.67 -20.34 25.77
CA LYS A 12 -10.84 -19.65 26.35
C LYS A 12 -10.62 -18.18 26.75
N ASN A 13 -9.49 -17.57 26.42
CA ASN A 13 -9.16 -16.21 26.90
C ASN A 13 -8.89 -15.12 25.85
N GLN A 14 -9.05 -15.32 24.54
CA GLN A 14 -9.02 -14.18 23.60
C GLN A 14 -9.96 -14.34 22.39
N ASN A 15 -10.81 -13.32 22.18
CA ASN A 15 -11.56 -12.96 20.96
C ASN A 15 -12.48 -14.03 20.33
N GLN A 16 -13.74 -14.05 20.77
CA GLN A 16 -14.84 -14.86 20.21
C GLN A 16 -15.08 -14.70 18.68
N LYS A 17 -14.66 -13.58 18.06
CA LYS A 17 -14.83 -13.32 16.62
C LYS A 17 -13.80 -14.07 15.75
N MET A 18 -12.55 -14.16 16.20
CA MET A 18 -11.50 -14.97 15.56
C MET A 18 -11.79 -16.47 15.72
N MET A 19 -12.39 -16.87 16.84
CA MET A 19 -12.78 -18.26 17.10
C MET A 19 -13.82 -18.76 16.11
N LYS A 20 -14.83 -17.95 15.74
CA LYS A 20 -15.83 -18.31 14.72
C LYS A 20 -15.22 -18.48 13.33
N ILE A 21 -14.31 -17.60 12.92
CA ILE A 21 -13.64 -17.68 11.61
C ILE A 21 -12.73 -18.91 11.53
N THR A 22 -11.92 -19.16 12.56
CA THR A 22 -11.03 -20.33 12.62
C THR A 22 -11.82 -21.64 12.66
N ILE A 23 -12.96 -21.68 13.38
CA ILE A 23 -13.83 -22.87 13.41
C ILE A 23 -14.48 -23.11 12.05
N VAL A 24 -14.93 -22.06 11.34
CA VAL A 24 -15.51 -22.19 9.99
C VAL A 24 -14.47 -22.69 8.99
N ILE A 25 -13.24 -22.16 9.03
CA ILE A 25 -12.15 -22.59 8.15
C ILE A 25 -11.76 -24.05 8.45
N ILE A 26 -11.64 -24.43 9.73
CA ILE A 26 -11.33 -25.82 10.13
C ILE A 26 -12.47 -26.76 9.72
N MET A 27 -13.73 -26.35 9.86
CA MET A 27 -14.89 -27.15 9.42
C MET A 27 -14.91 -27.31 7.90
N GLN A 28 -14.56 -26.29 7.12
CA GLN A 28 -14.48 -26.35 5.66
C GLN A 28 -13.35 -27.26 5.17
N ILE A 29 -12.17 -27.18 5.80
CA ILE A 29 -11.03 -28.08 5.51
C ILE A 29 -11.39 -29.52 5.87
N LEU A 30 -12.03 -29.75 7.02
CA LEU A 30 -12.47 -31.07 7.44
C LEU A 30 -13.57 -31.63 6.53
N LEU A 31 -14.50 -30.80 6.05
CA LEU A 31 -15.52 -31.22 5.09
C LEU A 31 -14.89 -31.64 3.75
N CYS A 32 -13.90 -30.90 3.26
CA CYS A 32 -13.15 -31.25 2.05
C CYS A 32 -12.39 -32.58 2.22
N LEU A 33 -11.70 -32.77 3.34
CA LEU A 33 -11.02 -34.02 3.68
C LEU A 33 -12.00 -35.19 3.81
N HIS A 34 -13.17 -34.97 4.40
CA HIS A 34 -14.19 -36.01 4.56
C HIS A 34 -14.78 -36.44 3.21
N VAL A 35 -15.06 -35.49 2.32
CA VAL A 35 -15.54 -35.77 0.95
C VAL A 35 -14.47 -36.51 0.14
N MET A 36 -13.19 -36.11 0.24
CA MET A 36 -12.09 -36.83 -0.42
C MET A 36 -11.95 -38.28 0.07
N ILE A 37 -12.06 -38.51 1.39
CA ILE A 37 -11.96 -39.84 2.00
C ILE A 37 -13.16 -40.72 1.61
N ILE A 38 -14.37 -40.15 1.52
CA ILE A 38 -15.58 -40.88 1.10
C ILE A 38 -15.50 -41.25 -0.39
N CYS A 39 -14.98 -40.37 -1.25
CA CYS A 39 -14.77 -40.65 -2.67
C CYS A 39 -13.69 -41.73 -2.90
N GLN A 40 -12.62 -41.75 -2.11
CA GLN A 40 -11.61 -42.81 -2.18
C GLN A 40 -12.11 -44.18 -1.68
N ARG A 41 -13.02 -44.21 -0.71
CA ARG A 41 -13.51 -45.48 -0.13
C ARG A 41 -14.57 -46.19 -0.96
N ASN A 42 -15.33 -45.47 -1.77
CA ASN A 42 -16.52 -46.02 -2.42
C ASN A 42 -16.37 -46.35 -3.91
N ASN A 43 -15.18 -46.19 -4.51
CA ASN A 43 -14.91 -46.46 -5.93
C ASN A 43 -15.98 -45.89 -6.90
N THR A 44 -16.63 -44.79 -6.50
CA THR A 44 -17.59 -44.09 -7.33
C THR A 44 -16.84 -43.21 -8.34
N PRO A 45 -17.31 -43.12 -9.60
CA PRO A 45 -16.63 -42.31 -10.61
C PRO A 45 -16.55 -40.87 -10.10
N PHE A 46 -15.36 -40.27 -10.22
CA PHE A 46 -15.06 -38.88 -9.88
C PHE A 46 -16.25 -37.98 -10.22
N TYR A 47 -17.08 -37.65 -9.22
CA TYR A 47 -18.01 -36.55 -9.36
C TYR A 47 -17.12 -35.33 -9.58
N ASN A 48 -17.31 -34.76 -10.77
CA ASN A 48 -16.49 -33.77 -11.44
C ASN A 48 -15.69 -32.90 -10.45
N ILE A 49 -14.37 -33.06 -10.39
CA ILE A 49 -13.46 -32.17 -9.63
C ILE A 49 -13.82 -30.70 -9.93
N LYS A 50 -14.24 -30.43 -11.16
CA LYS A 50 -14.79 -29.15 -11.63
C LYS A 50 -15.96 -28.60 -10.80
N GLN A 51 -16.88 -29.43 -10.30
CA GLN A 51 -17.99 -28.97 -9.47
C GLN A 51 -17.57 -28.67 -8.03
N ILE A 52 -16.60 -29.41 -7.49
CA ILE A 52 -15.99 -29.12 -6.19
C ILE A 52 -15.09 -27.89 -6.28
N GLU A 53 -14.33 -27.72 -7.37
CA GLU A 53 -13.60 -26.50 -7.71
C GLU A 53 -14.55 -25.32 -7.86
N ILE A 54 -15.67 -25.45 -8.58
CA ILE A 54 -16.67 -24.37 -8.67
C ILE A 54 -17.28 -24.06 -7.30
N ALA A 55 -17.57 -25.07 -6.47
CA ALA A 55 -18.09 -24.86 -5.11
C ALA A 55 -17.04 -24.19 -4.20
N LEU A 56 -15.77 -24.56 -4.33
CA LEU A 56 -14.64 -23.93 -3.65
C LEU A 56 -14.36 -22.53 -4.19
N GLU A 57 -14.40 -22.27 -5.50
CA GLU A 57 -14.27 -20.93 -6.10
C GLU A 57 -15.43 -20.01 -5.74
N ASN A 58 -16.64 -20.56 -5.52
CA ASN A 58 -17.78 -19.79 -5.03
C ASN A 58 -17.68 -19.44 -3.53
N TYR A 59 -16.84 -20.16 -2.77
CA TYR A 59 -16.66 -19.99 -1.32
C TYR A 59 -15.32 -19.38 -0.90
N LEU A 60 -14.27 -19.59 -1.71
CA LEU A 60 -12.94 -19.06 -1.50
C LEU A 60 -12.98 -17.60 -1.92
N ASP A 61 -12.62 -16.77 -0.96
CA ASP A 61 -12.42 -15.35 -1.16
C ASP A 61 -11.42 -15.15 -2.31
N PRO A 62 -11.73 -14.41 -3.40
CA PRO A 62 -10.79 -14.19 -4.51
C PRO A 62 -9.42 -13.64 -4.05
N PHE A 63 -9.35 -13.05 -2.86
CA PHE A 63 -8.10 -12.61 -2.24
C PHE A 63 -7.16 -13.74 -1.80
N TYR A 64 -7.63 -14.99 -1.72
CA TYR A 64 -6.72 -16.13 -1.56
C TYR A 64 -5.79 -16.29 -2.76
N LYS A 65 -6.21 -15.88 -3.97
CA LYS A 65 -5.33 -15.86 -5.16
C LYS A 65 -4.34 -14.69 -5.14
N VAL A 66 -4.71 -13.56 -4.53
CA VAL A 66 -3.81 -12.40 -4.32
C VAL A 66 -2.79 -12.69 -3.22
N GLY A 67 -3.05 -13.68 -2.36
CA GLY A 67 -2.15 -14.15 -1.31
C GLY A 67 -0.90 -14.86 -1.85
N TYR A 68 0.26 -14.42 -1.37
CA TYR A 68 1.56 -15.12 -1.37
C TYR A 68 2.37 -15.23 -2.66
N LYS A 69 2.09 -14.47 -3.72
CA LYS A 69 3.19 -14.10 -4.63
C LYS A 69 3.81 -12.80 -4.15
N ALA A 70 4.48 -12.90 -3.01
CA ALA A 70 5.34 -11.85 -2.52
C ALA A 70 6.26 -11.39 -3.66
N TYR A 71 6.43 -10.08 -3.80
CA TYR A 71 7.47 -9.50 -4.63
C TYR A 71 8.82 -9.79 -3.94
N SER A 72 9.23 -11.05 -3.97
CA SER A 72 10.22 -11.60 -3.05
C SER A 72 11.00 -12.72 -3.74
N LYS A 73 11.80 -12.31 -4.71
CA LYS A 73 12.97 -13.09 -5.12
C LYS A 73 14.28 -12.33 -4.92
N ASP A 74 14.25 -11.18 -4.25
CA ASP A 74 15.29 -10.16 -4.40
C ASP A 74 15.75 -9.46 -3.11
N CYS A 75 15.65 -10.09 -1.93
CA CYS A 75 16.38 -9.56 -0.77
C CYS A 75 17.90 -9.71 -0.96
N PHE A 76 18.34 -10.70 -1.73
CA PHE A 76 19.74 -11.05 -1.91
C PHE A 76 20.17 -10.95 -3.36
N PHE A 77 21.44 -10.66 -3.57
CA PHE A 77 22.05 -10.61 -4.89
C PHE A 77 22.09 -12.01 -5.53
N ASP A 78 21.50 -12.13 -6.72
CA ASP A 78 21.53 -13.36 -7.54
C ASP A 78 22.24 -13.06 -8.86
N GLU A 79 23.49 -13.49 -8.96
CA GLU A 79 24.37 -13.25 -10.12
C GLU A 79 23.76 -13.67 -11.45
N LYS A 80 22.88 -14.69 -11.46
CA LYS A 80 22.21 -15.19 -12.68
C LYS A 80 21.24 -14.19 -13.30
N LYS A 81 20.84 -13.14 -12.56
CA LYS A 81 19.93 -12.09 -13.05
C LYS A 81 20.64 -10.98 -13.82
N TYR A 82 21.98 -11.01 -13.89
CA TYR A 82 22.80 -9.95 -14.46
C TYR A 82 23.50 -10.42 -15.73
N SER A 83 23.80 -9.49 -16.65
CA SER A 83 24.58 -9.81 -17.83
C SER A 83 26.01 -10.19 -17.45
N GLN A 84 26.61 -11.12 -18.20
CA GLN A 84 28.01 -11.51 -17.97
C GLN A 84 28.95 -10.30 -18.08
N GLU A 85 28.69 -9.40 -19.03
CA GLU A 85 29.44 -8.16 -19.22
C GLU A 85 29.43 -7.27 -17.96
N PHE A 86 28.29 -7.16 -17.27
CA PHE A 86 28.21 -6.40 -16.02
C PHE A 86 29.10 -7.04 -14.95
N ILE A 87 29.00 -8.35 -14.76
CA ILE A 87 29.80 -9.09 -13.78
C ILE A 87 31.30 -8.96 -14.07
N ASP A 88 31.70 -9.08 -15.33
CA ASP A 88 33.10 -8.94 -15.73
C ASP A 88 33.61 -7.52 -15.45
N HIS A 89 32.83 -6.49 -15.81
CA HIS A 89 33.16 -5.10 -15.47
C HIS A 89 33.31 -4.84 -13.97
N ILE A 90 32.49 -5.49 -13.12
CA ILE A 90 32.64 -5.42 -11.67
C ILE A 90 33.97 -6.06 -11.24
N LYS A 91 34.32 -7.23 -11.78
CA LYS A 91 35.58 -7.92 -11.43
C LYS A 91 36.81 -7.09 -11.79
N PHE A 92 36.77 -6.33 -12.89
CA PHE A 92 37.85 -5.42 -13.28
C PHE A 92 37.89 -4.09 -12.50
N ALA A 93 36.78 -3.69 -11.86
CA ALA A 93 36.71 -2.47 -11.06
C ALA A 93 37.31 -2.68 -9.66
N ASP A 94 38.60 -3.02 -9.59
CA ASP A 94 39.30 -3.35 -8.35
C ASP A 94 39.20 -2.22 -7.31
N PHE A 95 38.54 -2.51 -6.18
CA PHE A 95 38.30 -1.52 -5.14
C PHE A 95 39.60 -1.02 -4.50
N GLN A 96 40.60 -1.89 -4.33
CA GLN A 96 41.87 -1.48 -3.71
C GLN A 96 42.57 -0.41 -4.55
N THR A 97 42.77 -0.68 -5.83
CA THR A 97 43.34 0.25 -6.81
C THR A 97 42.56 1.56 -6.85
N PHE A 98 41.22 1.48 -6.89
CA PHE A 98 40.36 2.66 -6.85
C PHE A 98 40.57 3.49 -5.57
N SER A 99 40.51 2.86 -4.39
CA SER A 99 40.68 3.56 -3.12
C SER A 99 42.01 4.32 -3.06
N PHE A 100 43.10 3.75 -3.59
CA PHE A 100 44.40 4.43 -3.68
C PHE A 100 44.38 5.67 -4.57
N SER A 101 43.60 5.66 -5.64
CA SER A 101 43.50 6.79 -6.56
C SER A 101 42.77 8.00 -5.96
N VAL A 102 41.88 7.76 -4.99
CA VAL A 102 40.98 8.78 -4.42
C VAL A 102 41.46 9.30 -3.06
N LEU A 103 42.33 8.55 -2.36
CA LEU A 103 42.88 8.95 -1.08
C LEU A 103 43.56 10.34 -1.16
N LYS A 104 43.19 11.23 -0.23
CA LYS A 104 43.87 12.50 -0.03
C LYS A 104 45.35 12.24 0.23
N LYS A 105 46.23 12.65 -0.70
CA LYS A 105 47.68 12.58 -0.52
C LYS A 105 48.08 13.55 0.60
N SER A 106 48.10 13.09 1.85
CA SER A 106 48.73 13.83 2.93
C SER A 106 50.23 13.61 2.84
N ALA A 107 50.96 14.68 2.52
CA ALA A 107 52.40 14.70 2.68
C ALA A 107 52.70 14.62 4.19
N SER A 108 53.07 13.43 4.67
CA SER A 108 53.55 13.23 6.03
C SER A 108 55.03 13.61 6.12
N PHE A 109 55.39 14.35 7.17
CA PHE A 109 56.77 14.81 7.45
C PHE A 109 57.76 13.63 7.67
N PHE A 110 57.26 12.42 7.89
CA PHE A 110 58.05 11.20 8.12
C PHE A 110 57.99 10.17 6.97
N GLY A 111 57.62 10.62 5.77
CA GLY A 111 57.50 9.77 4.58
C GLY A 111 56.07 9.29 4.34
N THR A 112 55.82 8.82 3.12
CA THR A 112 54.54 8.23 2.67
C THR A 112 54.14 7.11 3.63
N ILE A 113 53.16 7.36 4.50
CA ILE A 113 52.44 6.30 5.20
C ILE A 113 52.02 5.31 4.11
N LYS A 114 52.38 4.03 4.24
CA LYS A 114 51.91 3.00 3.30
C LYS A 114 50.39 3.09 3.28
N THR A 115 49.83 3.56 2.17
CA THR A 115 48.40 3.86 1.97
C THR A 115 47.51 2.66 2.30
N GLN A 116 48.05 1.44 2.23
CA GLN A 116 47.41 0.20 2.70
C GLN A 116 47.01 0.23 4.18
N ILE A 117 47.73 0.95 5.04
CA ILE A 117 47.46 1.09 6.48
C ILE A 117 46.34 2.12 6.72
N TYR A 118 46.20 3.11 5.83
CA TYR A 118 45.22 4.19 5.99
C TYR A 118 43.79 3.72 5.71
N PHE A 119 43.61 2.78 4.78
CA PHE A 119 42.31 2.22 4.41
C PHE A 119 42.03 0.87 5.12
N GLN A 120 42.30 0.82 6.42
CA GLN A 120 42.00 -0.31 7.30
C GLN A 120 41.25 0.18 8.54
N TYR A 121 40.65 -0.75 9.27
CA TYR A 121 40.04 -0.49 10.57
C TYR A 121 41.00 0.26 11.49
N GLN A 122 40.48 1.28 12.17
CA GLN A 122 41.22 2.07 13.13
C GLN A 122 40.36 2.24 14.38
N LYS A 123 40.86 1.73 15.51
CA LYS A 123 40.26 1.95 16.83
C LYS A 123 40.46 3.42 17.21
N ASP A 124 39.41 4.07 17.72
CA ASP A 124 39.41 5.50 18.05
C ASP A 124 39.78 6.36 16.83
N ILE A 125 38.95 6.30 15.78
CA ILE A 125 39.21 7.00 14.51
C ILE A 125 39.50 8.47 14.79
N ASP A 126 40.66 8.91 14.30
CA ASP A 126 41.01 10.30 14.05
C ASP A 126 40.08 10.85 12.97
N LEU A 127 38.80 11.04 13.34
CA LEU A 127 37.71 11.59 12.53
C LEU A 127 38.00 13.02 12.06
N LYS A 128 39.16 13.57 12.43
CA LYS A 128 39.66 14.85 11.96
C LYS A 128 39.84 14.87 10.44
N ASN A 129 40.06 13.72 9.79
CA ASN A 129 40.42 13.66 8.38
C ASN A 129 39.43 12.81 7.56
N CYS A 130 38.75 13.45 6.60
CA CYS A 130 37.98 12.77 5.56
C CYS A 130 38.91 12.01 4.60
N VAL A 131 38.41 10.91 4.05
CA VAL A 131 39.11 10.08 3.04
C VAL A 131 39.21 10.87 1.74
N LEU A 132 38.10 11.49 1.34
CA LEU A 132 37.95 12.33 0.18
C LEU A 132 38.43 13.76 0.45
N THR A 133 38.74 14.47 -0.63
CA THR A 133 39.08 15.90 -0.55
C THR A 133 37.80 16.71 -0.45
N LEU A 134 37.47 17.14 0.77
CA LEU A 134 36.29 17.95 1.10
C LEU A 134 36.68 19.35 1.60
N ASN A 135 35.79 20.32 1.41
CA ASN A 135 35.95 21.66 1.99
C ASN A 135 35.71 21.65 3.52
N ASN A 136 36.02 22.73 4.21
CA ASN A 136 35.94 22.79 5.68
C ASN A 136 34.52 22.52 6.21
N ASP A 137 33.49 23.07 5.57
CA ASP A 137 32.09 22.89 6.01
C ASP A 137 31.64 21.43 5.85
N GLN A 138 31.97 20.81 4.70
CA GLN A 138 31.73 19.39 4.45
C GLN A 138 32.46 18.50 5.45
N ASN A 139 33.69 18.85 5.84
CA ASN A 139 34.44 18.10 6.85
C ASN A 139 33.73 18.11 8.22
N GLU A 140 33.18 19.25 8.66
CA GLU A 140 32.45 19.33 9.93
C GLU A 140 31.13 18.56 9.91
N ILE A 141 30.42 18.57 8.77
CA ILE A 141 29.22 17.77 8.57
C ILE A 141 29.55 16.28 8.65
N VAL A 142 30.62 15.84 7.95
CA VAL A 142 31.08 14.45 7.97
C VAL A 142 31.49 14.00 9.38
N LYS A 143 32.20 14.85 10.14
CA LYS A 143 32.53 14.56 11.56
C LYS A 143 31.29 14.30 12.40
N THR A 144 30.25 15.12 12.22
CA THR A 144 28.98 14.98 12.94
C THR A 144 28.28 13.68 12.57
N ILE A 145 28.24 13.33 11.28
CA ILE A 145 27.68 12.06 10.81
C ILE A 145 28.45 10.88 11.41
N LEU A 146 29.79 10.94 11.39
CA LEU A 146 30.64 9.86 11.90
C LEU A 146 30.54 9.69 13.42
N TYR A 147 30.35 10.77 14.18
CA TYR A 147 30.02 10.68 15.61
C TYR A 147 28.77 9.83 15.85
N HIS A 148 27.68 10.11 15.10
CA HIS A 148 26.46 9.31 15.20
C HIS A 148 26.68 7.85 14.77
N ILE A 149 27.50 7.60 13.75
CA ILE A 149 27.84 6.23 13.33
C ILE A 149 28.55 5.48 14.47
N LEU A 150 29.54 6.08 15.12
CA LEU A 150 30.27 5.46 16.22
C LEU A 150 29.39 5.16 17.45
N CYS A 151 28.44 6.05 17.75
CA CYS A 151 27.44 5.81 18.79
C CYS A 151 26.50 4.66 18.42
N PHE A 152 26.09 4.56 17.15
CA PHE A 152 25.29 3.44 16.66
C PHE A 152 26.04 2.11 16.71
N THR A 153 27.32 2.08 16.31
CA THR A 153 28.15 0.87 16.31
C THR A 153 28.61 0.45 17.70
N LYS A 154 28.31 1.26 18.74
CA LYS A 154 28.70 1.06 20.14
C LYS A 154 30.20 1.13 20.37
N GLU A 155 30.92 1.83 19.50
CA GLU A 155 32.32 2.19 19.74
C GLU A 155 32.42 3.43 20.66
N LEU A 156 31.36 4.26 20.70
CA LEU A 156 31.21 5.34 21.68
C LEU A 156 29.96 5.12 22.53
N ASP A 157 30.13 5.23 23.85
CA ASP A 157 29.03 5.13 24.80
C ASP A 157 28.20 6.43 24.82
N THR A 158 26.87 6.28 24.83
CA THR A 158 25.92 7.39 24.93
C THR A 158 24.67 6.98 25.70
N LEU A 159 23.90 7.97 26.17
CA LEU A 159 22.63 7.74 26.89
C LEU A 159 21.49 7.32 25.97
N ASN A 160 21.54 7.71 24.70
CA ASN A 160 20.49 7.41 23.73
C ASN A 160 20.67 6.00 23.15
N GLN A 161 19.57 5.39 22.71
CA GLN A 161 19.61 4.08 22.08
C GLN A 161 20.34 4.15 20.72
N PRO A 162 21.08 3.11 20.31
CA PRO A 162 21.81 3.10 19.03
C PRO A 162 20.96 3.49 17.82
N ILE A 163 19.70 3.03 17.77
CA ILE A 163 18.77 3.30 16.66
C ILE A 163 18.51 4.81 16.45
N PHE A 164 18.51 5.59 17.53
CA PHE A 164 18.37 7.05 17.46
C PHE A 164 19.53 7.69 16.71
N HIS A 165 20.77 7.25 17.01
CA HIS A 165 21.96 7.76 16.34
C HIS A 165 21.99 7.37 14.85
N LEU A 166 21.56 6.15 14.51
CA LEU A 166 21.40 5.74 13.11
C LEU A 166 20.40 6.67 12.38
N GLN A 167 19.23 6.90 12.95
CA GLN A 167 18.23 7.80 12.36
C GLN A 167 18.77 9.22 12.15
N LYS A 168 19.49 9.75 13.16
CA LYS A 168 20.10 11.09 13.07
C LYS A 168 21.16 11.18 11.98
N ALA A 169 22.04 10.18 11.87
CA ALA A 169 23.01 10.12 10.78
C ALA A 169 22.32 10.13 9.40
N LEU A 170 21.33 9.25 9.20
CA LEU A 170 20.58 9.14 7.94
C LEU A 170 19.80 10.43 7.61
N GLU A 171 19.23 11.10 8.62
CA GLU A 171 18.54 12.38 8.47
C GLU A 171 19.48 13.49 7.99
N ILE A 172 20.67 13.60 8.59
CA ILE A 172 21.69 14.59 8.20
C ILE A 172 22.15 14.32 6.76
N ILE A 173 22.55 13.07 6.48
CA ILE A 173 23.06 12.62 5.17
C ILE A 173 22.09 12.96 4.03
N ALA A 174 20.78 12.78 4.26
CA ALA A 174 19.81 12.92 3.18
C ALA A 174 19.70 14.33 2.58
N HIS A 175 20.19 15.34 3.31
CA HIS A 175 20.23 16.73 2.85
C HIS A 175 21.61 17.11 2.28
N GLN A 176 22.51 16.15 2.12
CA GLN A 176 23.88 16.39 1.66
C GLN A 176 24.08 16.05 0.19
N GLU A 177 25.08 16.69 -0.40
CA GLU A 177 25.53 16.43 -1.76
C GLU A 177 26.17 15.04 -1.92
N GLN A 178 26.26 14.57 -3.16
CA GLN A 178 26.77 13.25 -3.50
C GLN A 178 28.20 12.99 -3.00
N THR A 179 29.05 14.02 -2.93
CA THR A 179 30.42 13.92 -2.43
C THR A 179 30.47 13.47 -0.97
N ILE A 180 29.58 13.98 -0.11
CA ILE A 180 29.46 13.55 1.28
C ILE A 180 28.92 12.12 1.34
N LYS A 181 27.94 11.77 0.50
CA LYS A 181 27.41 10.39 0.45
C LYS A 181 28.52 9.38 0.10
N ASP A 182 29.32 9.69 -0.91
CA ASP A 182 30.46 8.85 -1.31
C ASP A 182 31.53 8.76 -0.19
N GLU A 183 31.80 9.85 0.54
CA GLU A 183 32.69 9.84 1.72
C GLU A 183 32.17 8.86 2.80
N ILE A 184 30.87 8.88 3.09
CA ILE A 184 30.27 7.97 4.08
C ILE A 184 30.42 6.51 3.65
N TYR A 185 30.20 6.18 2.37
CA TYR A 185 30.51 4.84 1.86
C TYR A 185 31.97 4.45 2.15
N MET A 186 32.91 5.31 1.78
CA MET A 186 34.34 5.04 1.95
C MET A 186 34.73 4.86 3.43
N GLN A 187 34.18 5.67 4.32
CA GLN A 187 34.43 5.57 5.76
C GLN A 187 33.91 4.24 6.34
N ILE A 188 32.70 3.81 5.98
CA ILE A 188 32.16 2.53 6.47
C ILE A 188 32.95 1.35 5.90
N VAL A 189 33.30 1.39 4.61
CA VAL A 189 34.09 0.35 3.96
C VAL A 189 35.47 0.23 4.62
N LYS A 190 36.11 1.36 4.96
CA LYS A 190 37.34 1.39 5.76
C LYS A 190 37.16 0.68 7.11
N GLN A 191 36.04 0.91 7.81
CA GLN A 191 35.75 0.24 9.09
C GLN A 191 35.39 -1.25 8.96
N ILE A 192 35.00 -1.71 7.77
CA ILE A 192 34.79 -3.13 7.48
C ILE A 192 36.11 -3.82 7.09
N GLN A 193 37.07 -3.08 6.52
CA GLN A 193 38.35 -3.63 6.06
C GLN A 193 39.25 -4.02 7.24
N ASN A 194 39.59 -5.31 7.32
CA ASN A 194 40.48 -5.89 8.36
C ASN A 194 40.02 -5.62 9.81
N ASN A 195 38.72 -5.45 10.03
CA ASN A 195 38.15 -5.31 11.36
C ASN A 195 37.83 -6.69 11.94
N ASN A 196 38.42 -7.02 13.08
CA ASN A 196 38.16 -8.28 13.80
C ASN A 196 37.47 -8.05 15.15
N THR A 197 36.91 -6.85 15.36
CA THR A 197 36.21 -6.50 16.60
C THR A 197 34.79 -7.04 16.61
N GLN A 198 34.21 -7.13 17.81
CA GLN A 198 32.79 -7.45 17.99
C GLN A 198 31.83 -6.41 17.37
N TYR A 199 32.32 -5.21 17.04
CA TYR A 199 31.51 -4.12 16.50
C TYR A 199 31.30 -4.22 14.98
N LEU A 200 32.06 -5.08 14.28
CA LEU A 200 32.01 -5.26 12.83
C LEU A 200 30.59 -5.45 12.29
N ILE A 201 29.76 -6.23 12.99
CA ILE A 201 28.38 -6.49 12.60
C ILE A 201 27.56 -5.21 12.45
N HIS A 202 27.77 -4.21 13.32
CA HIS A 202 27.04 -2.96 13.28
C HIS A 202 27.42 -2.11 12.05
N TYR A 203 28.65 -2.22 11.53
CA TYR A 203 29.03 -1.57 10.28
C TYR A 203 28.35 -2.21 9.06
N TYR A 204 28.20 -3.53 9.04
CA TYR A 204 27.40 -4.21 8.00
C TYR A 204 25.92 -3.82 8.08
N GLN A 205 25.38 -3.74 9.30
CA GLN A 205 24.02 -3.27 9.56
C GLN A 205 23.80 -1.83 9.09
N PHE A 206 24.73 -0.92 9.41
CA PHE A 206 24.69 0.45 8.92
C PHE A 206 24.72 0.48 7.39
N MET A 207 25.67 -0.24 6.78
CA MET A 207 25.79 -0.30 5.32
C MET A 207 24.54 -0.87 4.64
N ALA A 208 23.89 -1.88 5.23
CA ALA A 208 22.64 -2.46 4.71
C ALA A 208 21.51 -1.42 4.66
N VAL A 209 21.36 -0.62 5.73
CA VAL A 209 20.37 0.47 5.76
C VAL A 209 20.78 1.61 4.83
N TYR A 210 22.05 2.01 4.87
CA TYR A 210 22.59 3.11 4.08
C TYR A 210 22.45 2.88 2.57
N SER A 211 22.85 1.70 2.09
CA SER A 211 22.70 1.29 0.67
C SER A 211 21.25 1.12 0.21
N THR A 212 20.30 0.97 1.14
CA THR A 212 18.87 0.96 0.84
C THR A 212 18.32 2.36 0.59
N MET A 213 18.92 3.40 1.19
CA MET A 213 18.39 4.78 1.16
C MET A 213 19.13 5.71 0.21
N PHE A 214 20.42 5.48 -0.03
CA PHE A 214 21.27 6.35 -0.84
C PHE A 214 22.01 5.53 -1.89
N CYS A 215 22.25 6.10 -3.07
CA CYS A 215 23.08 5.45 -4.09
C CYS A 215 24.50 6.03 -4.08
N PRO A 216 25.52 5.20 -4.40
CA PRO A 216 26.86 5.72 -4.68
C PRO A 216 26.87 6.45 -6.03
N SER A 217 27.81 7.37 -6.22
CA SER A 217 27.95 8.03 -7.52
C SER A 217 28.51 7.07 -8.58
N LYS A 218 28.40 7.47 -9.85
CA LYS A 218 28.85 6.66 -11.00
C LYS A 218 30.29 6.15 -10.88
N ASN A 219 31.18 6.94 -10.30
CA ASN A 219 32.60 6.58 -10.17
C ASN A 219 32.84 5.58 -9.03
N TYR A 220 31.99 5.58 -8.01
CA TYR A 220 32.14 4.74 -6.81
C TYR A 220 31.32 3.46 -6.90
N PHE A 221 30.26 3.45 -7.72
CA PHE A 221 29.36 2.30 -7.86
C PHE A 221 30.09 0.99 -8.15
N LYS A 222 30.86 0.89 -9.25
CA LYS A 222 31.53 -0.37 -9.62
C LYS A 222 32.60 -0.79 -8.61
N PRO A 223 33.50 0.10 -8.13
CA PRO A 223 34.46 -0.26 -7.10
C PRO A 223 33.80 -0.71 -5.79
N LEU A 224 32.78 0.01 -5.31
CA LEU A 224 32.06 -0.36 -4.09
C LEU A 224 31.38 -1.73 -4.24
N PHE A 225 30.80 -1.98 -5.41
CA PHE A 225 30.19 -3.28 -5.72
C PHE A 225 31.24 -4.40 -5.72
N ASN A 226 32.40 -4.16 -6.33
CA ASN A 226 33.53 -5.10 -6.32
C ASN A 226 33.96 -5.47 -4.89
N PHE A 227 34.06 -4.49 -3.97
CA PHE A 227 34.43 -4.72 -2.57
C PHE A 227 33.53 -5.75 -1.87
N PHE A 228 32.21 -5.62 -2.01
CA PHE A 228 31.26 -6.55 -1.40
C PHE A 228 31.16 -7.87 -2.16
N TYR A 229 31.35 -7.85 -3.49
CA TYR A 229 31.36 -9.04 -4.32
C TYR A 229 32.52 -9.97 -3.94
N GLN A 230 33.75 -9.45 -3.80
CA GLN A 230 34.90 -10.24 -3.35
C GLN A 230 34.69 -10.88 -1.97
N ARG A 231 34.09 -10.14 -1.03
CA ARG A 231 33.79 -10.63 0.34
C ARG A 231 32.72 -11.70 0.40
N LYS A 232 31.76 -11.62 -0.52
CA LYS A 232 30.75 -12.67 -0.72
C LYS A 232 31.41 -13.96 -1.20
N GLU A 233 32.33 -13.89 -2.15
CA GLU A 233 33.03 -15.06 -2.72
C GLU A 233 34.03 -15.69 -1.73
N ASN A 234 34.73 -14.88 -0.95
CA ASN A 234 35.75 -15.33 0.01
C ASN A 234 35.20 -15.95 1.32
N ASN A 235 33.93 -16.38 1.30
CA ASN A 235 33.25 -17.12 2.37
C ASN A 235 33.34 -16.46 3.78
N SER A 236 33.03 -15.16 3.83
CA SER A 236 33.04 -14.37 5.07
C SER A 236 31.86 -14.73 6.00
N LEU A 237 32.05 -14.62 7.32
CA LEU A 237 30.98 -14.76 8.35
C LEU A 237 29.76 -13.83 8.11
N HIS A 238 29.92 -12.82 7.26
CA HIS A 238 28.90 -11.82 6.92
C HIS A 238 28.48 -11.88 5.44
N GLN A 239 28.63 -13.03 4.78
CA GLN A 239 28.24 -13.24 3.38
C GLN A 239 26.79 -12.82 3.08
N ASN A 240 25.85 -13.11 3.98
CA ASN A 240 24.45 -12.71 3.83
C ASN A 240 24.27 -11.19 3.76
N TYR A 241 24.99 -10.44 4.60
CA TYR A 241 24.99 -8.99 4.53
C TYR A 241 25.61 -8.49 3.22
N CYS A 242 26.71 -9.10 2.76
CA CYS A 242 27.30 -8.74 1.47
C CYS A 242 26.29 -8.95 0.33
N ASN A 243 25.61 -10.10 0.27
CA ASN A 243 24.58 -10.37 -0.72
C ASN A 243 23.42 -9.38 -0.66
N PHE A 244 22.98 -9.00 0.55
CA PHE A 244 21.92 -8.02 0.74
C PHE A 244 22.37 -6.62 0.26
N ILE A 245 23.54 -6.17 0.70
CA ILE A 245 24.13 -4.87 0.35
C ILE A 245 24.34 -4.75 -1.17
N LEU A 246 24.87 -5.78 -1.83
CA LEU A 246 25.05 -5.80 -3.29
C LEU A 246 23.72 -5.58 -4.02
N ASN A 247 22.67 -6.29 -3.60
CA ASN A 247 21.34 -6.12 -4.18
C ASN A 247 20.84 -4.68 -4.02
N ARG A 248 21.00 -4.10 -2.81
CA ARG A 248 20.59 -2.73 -2.51
C ARG A 248 21.38 -1.70 -3.31
N ILE A 249 22.71 -1.78 -3.35
CA ILE A 249 23.57 -0.88 -4.15
C ILE A 249 23.15 -0.89 -5.62
N TYR A 250 22.95 -2.08 -6.22
CA TYR A 250 22.51 -2.18 -7.61
C TYR A 250 21.18 -1.48 -7.86
N ARG A 251 20.18 -1.76 -7.01
CA ARG A 251 18.83 -1.22 -7.15
C ARG A 251 18.81 0.28 -7.02
N THR A 252 19.33 0.81 -5.91
CA THR A 252 19.31 2.25 -5.63
C THR A 252 20.08 3.03 -6.70
N TYR A 253 21.16 2.47 -7.25
CA TYR A 253 21.90 3.07 -8.36
C TYR A 253 21.07 3.16 -9.65
N ASN A 254 20.34 2.10 -10.00
CA ASN A 254 19.54 2.07 -11.23
C ASN A 254 18.27 2.92 -11.13
N THR A 255 17.64 2.97 -9.96
CA THR A 255 16.44 3.80 -9.77
C THR A 255 16.76 5.27 -9.52
N LYS A 256 18.03 5.62 -9.29
CA LYS A 256 18.51 6.99 -9.01
C LYS A 256 17.70 7.67 -7.90
N SER A 257 17.21 6.87 -6.96
CA SER A 257 16.28 7.33 -5.95
C SER A 257 17.05 7.87 -4.75
N ASP A 258 17.44 9.13 -4.82
CA ASP A 258 18.40 9.73 -3.88
C ASP A 258 17.83 10.16 -2.51
N GLN A 259 16.55 9.91 -2.24
CA GLN A 259 15.84 10.46 -1.08
C GLN A 259 14.71 9.55 -0.57
N ILE A 260 14.97 8.25 -0.40
CA ILE A 260 13.98 7.36 0.23
C ILE A 260 14.26 7.33 1.72
N PHE A 261 13.21 7.50 2.52
CA PHE A 261 13.34 7.42 3.96
C PHE A 261 12.42 6.37 4.54
N LEU A 262 13.02 5.58 5.44
CA LEU A 262 12.39 4.48 6.14
C LEU A 262 11.88 4.92 7.51
N THR A 263 10.80 4.31 7.99
CA THR A 263 10.39 4.45 9.39
C THR A 263 11.36 3.69 10.30
N GLU A 264 11.31 3.93 11.61
CA GLU A 264 12.13 3.16 12.58
C GLU A 264 11.92 1.65 12.46
N GLN A 265 10.66 1.23 12.25
CA GLN A 265 10.30 -0.18 12.09
C GLN A 265 10.93 -0.77 10.82
N ASP A 266 10.94 0.00 9.73
CA ASP A 266 11.53 -0.43 8.46
C ASP A 266 13.05 -0.46 8.54
N ILE A 267 13.67 0.53 9.18
CA ILE A 267 15.11 0.52 9.48
C ILE A 267 15.48 -0.74 10.24
N ASN A 268 14.73 -1.09 11.29
CA ASN A 268 14.99 -2.30 12.07
C ASN A 268 14.85 -3.58 11.24
N LYS A 269 13.87 -3.65 10.31
CA LYS A 269 13.73 -4.78 9.38
C LYS A 269 14.93 -4.88 8.43
N VAL A 270 15.30 -3.78 7.77
CA VAL A 270 16.41 -3.72 6.80
C VAL A 270 17.75 -4.04 7.48
N MET A 271 17.97 -3.51 8.68
CA MET A 271 19.14 -3.79 9.51
C MET A 271 19.36 -5.29 9.74
N HIS A 272 18.27 -6.05 9.84
CA HIS A 272 18.31 -7.51 10.04
C HIS A 272 18.04 -8.30 8.76
N MET A 273 18.18 -7.67 7.59
CA MET A 273 17.94 -8.27 6.26
C MET A 273 16.53 -8.88 6.11
N LYS A 274 15.54 -8.35 6.84
CA LYS A 274 14.15 -8.80 6.76
C LYS A 274 13.41 -8.06 5.66
N PRO A 275 12.47 -8.72 4.96
CA PRO A 275 11.64 -8.08 3.94
C PRO A 275 10.71 -7.03 4.56
N LEU A 276 10.43 -5.98 3.79
CA LEU A 276 9.48 -4.92 4.16
C LEU A 276 8.06 -5.34 3.79
N LEU A 277 7.41 -6.10 4.66
CA LEU A 277 6.01 -6.52 4.48
C LEU A 277 5.06 -5.41 4.95
N TYR A 278 4.15 -4.99 4.07
CA TYR A 278 3.07 -4.05 4.35
C TYR A 278 1.71 -4.70 4.16
N GLU A 279 0.81 -4.42 5.10
CA GLU A 279 -0.60 -4.82 4.99
C GLU A 279 -1.31 -3.89 4.01
N ILE A 280 -1.87 -4.46 2.95
CA ILE A 280 -2.75 -3.78 2.03
C ILE A 280 -4.15 -4.39 2.18
N SER A 281 -5.15 -3.52 2.31
CA SER A 281 -6.54 -3.92 2.34
C SER A 281 -7.21 -3.65 0.99
N PHE A 282 -8.09 -4.53 0.54
CA PHE A 282 -9.09 -4.16 -0.46
C PHE A 282 -10.32 -3.65 0.27
N TYR A 283 -10.59 -2.35 0.13
CA TYR A 283 -11.57 -1.66 0.96
C TYR A 283 -11.37 -2.02 2.45
N HIS A 284 -12.41 -2.56 3.11
CA HIS A 284 -12.38 -2.93 4.53
C HIS A 284 -12.48 -4.45 4.75
N PHE A 285 -12.51 -5.24 3.68
CA PHE A 285 -12.92 -6.64 3.78
C PHE A 285 -11.74 -7.59 3.86
N ALA A 286 -10.82 -7.47 2.92
CA ALA A 286 -9.73 -8.40 2.77
C ALA A 286 -8.40 -7.70 2.92
N LYS A 287 -7.47 -8.43 3.53
CA LYS A 287 -6.13 -7.97 3.86
C LYS A 287 -5.14 -8.98 3.35
N PHE A 288 -4.08 -8.48 2.76
CA PHE A 288 -2.94 -9.29 2.36
C PHE A 288 -1.67 -8.53 2.66
N TYR A 289 -0.56 -9.26 2.78
CA TYR A 289 0.74 -8.69 2.99
C TYR A 289 1.51 -8.71 1.67
N MET A 290 2.00 -7.55 1.27
CA MET A 290 2.87 -7.40 0.11
C MET A 290 4.28 -7.05 0.60
N GLU A 291 5.28 -7.74 0.07
CA GLU A 291 6.66 -7.29 0.19
C GLU A 291 6.88 -6.07 -0.69
N MET A 292 7.33 -4.99 -0.08
CA MET A 292 7.51 -3.71 -0.73
C MET A 292 8.99 -3.40 -0.92
N GLN A 293 9.27 -2.76 -2.04
CA GLN A 293 10.56 -2.17 -2.35
C GLN A 293 10.51 -0.69 -2.01
N VAL A 294 11.63 -0.15 -1.56
CA VAL A 294 11.70 1.21 -1.00
C VAL A 294 11.48 2.28 -2.08
N ASP A 295 11.83 1.96 -3.31
CA ASP A 295 11.69 2.75 -4.54
C ASP A 295 10.37 2.49 -5.29
N LEU A 296 9.49 1.65 -4.74
CA LEU A 296 8.24 1.26 -5.39
C LEU A 296 7.29 2.46 -5.51
N LYS A 297 6.80 2.71 -6.74
CA LYS A 297 5.75 3.70 -6.98
C LYS A 297 4.38 3.10 -6.71
N CYS A 298 3.40 3.95 -6.40
CA CYS A 298 2.04 3.48 -6.17
C CYS A 298 1.44 2.81 -7.42
N GLY A 299 1.76 3.28 -8.62
CA GLY A 299 1.35 2.68 -9.88
C GLY A 299 1.86 1.25 -10.07
N ASP A 300 3.07 0.94 -9.60
CA ASP A 300 3.65 -0.42 -9.69
C ASP A 300 2.87 -1.42 -8.84
N ILE A 301 2.42 -0.98 -7.65
CA ILE A 301 1.54 -1.76 -6.77
C ILE A 301 0.23 -2.06 -7.52
N LEU A 302 -0.38 -1.03 -8.11
CA LEU A 302 -1.65 -1.17 -8.85
C LEU A 302 -1.52 -2.09 -10.07
N ASN A 303 -0.42 -1.98 -10.83
CA ASN A 303 -0.12 -2.87 -11.96
C ASN A 303 -0.07 -4.33 -11.50
N HIS A 304 0.71 -4.61 -10.46
CA HIS A 304 0.85 -5.96 -9.95
C HIS A 304 -0.48 -6.55 -9.50
N ILE A 305 -1.28 -5.77 -8.78
CA ILE A 305 -2.61 -6.21 -8.34
C ILE A 305 -3.57 -6.40 -9.52
N ALA A 306 -3.55 -5.51 -10.50
CA ALA A 306 -4.36 -5.65 -11.71
C ALA A 306 -4.03 -6.96 -12.44
N GLU A 307 -2.75 -7.30 -12.57
CA GLU A 307 -2.30 -8.58 -13.12
C GLU A 307 -2.79 -9.77 -12.30
N GLN A 308 -2.66 -9.75 -10.96
CA GLN A 308 -3.14 -10.85 -10.10
C GLN A 308 -4.66 -11.05 -10.19
N LEU A 309 -5.41 -9.97 -10.37
CA LEU A 309 -6.87 -10.00 -10.50
C LEU A 309 -7.34 -10.21 -11.96
N ASN A 310 -6.43 -10.38 -12.92
CA ASN A 310 -6.73 -10.43 -14.35
C ASN A 310 -7.63 -9.27 -14.82
N LEU A 311 -7.35 -8.06 -14.34
CA LEU A 311 -8.06 -6.86 -14.78
C LEU A 311 -7.55 -6.43 -16.16
N ASN A 312 -8.46 -6.06 -17.05
CA ASN A 312 -8.10 -5.54 -18.37
C ASN A 312 -7.28 -4.25 -18.29
N HIS A 313 -7.51 -3.42 -17.27
CA HIS A 313 -6.85 -2.14 -17.08
C HIS A 313 -6.58 -1.84 -15.61
N ARG A 314 -5.37 -1.37 -15.29
CA ARG A 314 -5.02 -0.87 -13.95
C ARG A 314 -5.86 0.34 -13.52
N ASN A 315 -6.34 1.12 -14.50
CA ASN A 315 -7.10 2.36 -14.27
C ASN A 315 -8.43 2.12 -13.53
N SER A 316 -8.85 0.86 -13.44
CA SER A 316 -9.95 0.42 -12.59
C SER A 316 -9.65 0.50 -11.10
N LEU A 317 -8.37 0.63 -10.69
CA LEU A 317 -7.92 0.64 -9.32
C LEU A 317 -7.34 1.99 -8.89
N CYS A 318 -7.40 2.26 -7.59
CA CYS A 318 -6.62 3.30 -6.95
C CYS A 318 -6.10 2.84 -5.59
N LEU A 319 -4.94 3.37 -5.20
CA LEU A 319 -4.35 3.15 -3.89
C LEU A 319 -4.64 4.37 -3.00
N CYS A 320 -5.03 4.11 -1.76
CA CYS A 320 -5.40 5.11 -0.79
C CYS A 320 -4.66 4.87 0.52
N LEU A 321 -4.26 5.93 1.20
CA LEU A 321 -3.80 5.91 2.57
C LEU A 321 -4.95 6.35 3.48
N VAL A 322 -5.40 5.46 4.36
CA VAL A 322 -6.51 5.71 5.28
C VAL A 322 -5.98 5.93 6.69
N LYS A 323 -6.24 7.13 7.25
CA LYS A 323 -5.88 7.47 8.64
C LYS A 323 -6.90 6.90 9.62
N ILE A 324 -6.42 6.20 10.65
CA ILE A 324 -7.30 5.53 11.64
C ILE A 324 -7.68 6.46 12.81
N ASN A 325 -6.94 7.54 13.04
CA ASN A 325 -7.15 8.41 14.21
C ASN A 325 -7.98 9.66 13.85
N LYS A 326 -9.29 9.60 14.16
CA LYS A 326 -10.30 10.67 14.19
C LYS A 326 -10.55 11.39 12.84
N ARG A 327 -11.71 11.04 12.24
CA ARG A 327 -12.18 11.30 10.88
C ARG A 327 -11.35 10.54 9.85
N ILE A 328 -11.98 9.54 9.23
CA ILE A 328 -11.42 8.80 8.11
C ILE A 328 -11.20 9.81 6.99
N ASN A 329 -9.96 10.29 6.87
CA ASN A 329 -9.51 11.03 5.71
C ASN A 329 -8.77 10.02 4.85
N GLU A 330 -9.39 9.63 3.76
CA GLU A 330 -8.77 8.80 2.73
C GLU A 330 -7.89 9.71 1.87
N ILE A 331 -6.66 9.28 1.63
CA ILE A 331 -5.68 10.00 0.83
C ILE A 331 -5.38 9.17 -0.40
N TYR A 332 -6.01 9.49 -1.53
CA TYR A 332 -5.70 8.84 -2.80
C TYR A 332 -4.28 9.22 -3.24
N LEU A 333 -3.51 8.21 -3.60
CA LEU A 333 -2.09 8.33 -3.96
C LEU A 333 -1.96 8.40 -5.49
N ASP A 334 -1.07 9.26 -5.98
CA ASP A 334 -0.77 9.36 -7.41
C ASP A 334 0.03 8.13 -7.86
N ASP A 335 -0.12 7.71 -9.12
CA ASP A 335 0.59 6.56 -9.67
C ASP A 335 2.12 6.77 -9.62
N GLU A 336 2.58 8.01 -9.79
CA GLU A 336 4.02 8.36 -9.80
C GLU A 336 4.62 8.56 -8.40
N ASP A 337 3.78 8.61 -7.36
CA ASP A 337 4.23 8.84 -6.00
C ASP A 337 5.00 7.63 -5.45
N CYS A 338 6.17 7.90 -4.86
CA CYS A 338 6.91 6.92 -4.08
C CYS A 338 6.23 6.71 -2.72
N LEU A 339 5.79 5.48 -2.46
CA LEU A 339 4.97 5.16 -1.28
C LEU A 339 5.68 5.47 0.05
N PHE A 340 6.95 5.12 0.17
CA PHE A 340 7.72 5.31 1.41
C PHE A 340 7.94 6.79 1.74
N LYS A 341 8.06 7.65 0.70
CA LYS A 341 8.13 9.09 0.87
C LYS A 341 6.83 9.63 1.47
N ILE A 342 5.68 9.23 0.92
CA ILE A 342 4.36 9.64 1.43
C ILE A 342 4.14 9.19 2.88
N ILE A 343 4.45 7.94 3.20
CA ILE A 343 4.30 7.39 4.54
C ILE A 343 5.11 8.23 5.54
N LYS A 344 6.36 8.56 5.22
CA LYS A 344 7.18 9.42 6.07
C LYS A 344 6.59 10.81 6.21
N ASP A 345 6.27 11.49 5.12
CA ASP A 345 5.77 12.86 5.15
C ASP A 345 4.52 12.94 6.03
N HIS A 346 3.67 11.91 6.00
CA HIS A 346 2.55 11.78 6.92
C HIS A 346 2.94 11.59 8.38
N ILE A 347 3.89 10.70 8.68
CA ILE A 347 4.37 10.48 10.07
C ILE A 347 5.01 11.76 10.61
N GLN A 348 5.84 12.44 9.82
CA GLN A 348 6.49 13.70 10.21
C GLN A 348 5.48 14.82 10.44
N THR A 349 4.50 14.97 9.56
CA THR A 349 3.42 15.95 9.75
C THR A 349 2.65 15.66 11.03
N TYR A 350 2.32 14.39 11.29
CA TYR A 350 1.63 14.00 12.51
C TYR A 350 2.44 14.37 13.76
N ASN A 351 3.72 13.98 13.81
CA ASN A 351 4.60 14.26 14.95
C ASN A 351 4.76 15.75 15.23
N LYS A 352 4.75 16.61 14.19
CA LYS A 352 4.77 18.07 14.35
C LYS A 352 3.47 18.62 14.94
N THR A 353 2.33 17.99 14.62
CA THR A 353 1.00 18.45 15.07
C THR A 353 0.56 17.89 16.41
N THR A 354 1.15 16.78 16.87
CA THR A 354 0.86 16.17 18.17
C THR A 354 1.93 16.55 19.17
N GLU A 355 1.70 17.62 19.94
CA GLU A 355 2.59 18.08 21.03
C GLU A 355 2.70 17.09 22.21
N ILE A 356 1.97 15.97 22.19
CA ILE A 356 1.82 15.05 23.33
C ILE A 356 2.71 13.83 23.14
N ILE A 357 3.72 13.70 24.00
CA ILE A 357 4.77 12.66 24.03
C ILE A 357 4.24 11.22 24.13
N ASN A 358 2.94 11.03 24.43
CA ASN A 358 2.31 9.72 24.65
C ASN A 358 1.20 9.37 23.64
N THR A 359 1.04 10.09 22.54
CA THR A 359 0.08 9.65 21.51
C THR A 359 0.64 8.48 20.71
N PRO A 360 -0.10 7.37 20.53
CA PRO A 360 0.33 6.28 19.66
C PRO A 360 0.63 6.83 18.26
N GLN A 361 1.67 6.27 17.62
CA GLN A 361 2.03 6.62 16.24
C GLN A 361 0.80 6.57 15.32
N PRO A 362 0.74 7.43 14.28
CA PRO A 362 -0.40 7.46 13.40
C PRO A 362 -0.53 6.10 12.72
N SER A 363 -1.59 5.37 13.02
CA SER A 363 -1.90 4.14 12.31
C SER A 363 -2.55 4.51 10.99
N PHE A 364 -1.90 4.12 9.91
CA PHE A 364 -2.43 4.21 8.55
C PHE A 364 -2.70 2.81 8.00
N LYS A 365 -3.62 2.74 7.05
CA LYS A 365 -3.85 1.54 6.23
C LYS A 365 -3.69 1.90 4.77
N LEU A 366 -3.03 1.03 4.03
CA LEU A 366 -3.07 1.07 2.57
C LEU A 366 -4.33 0.35 2.12
N VAL A 367 -5.13 1.03 1.30
CA VAL A 367 -6.42 0.55 0.85
C VAL A 367 -6.49 0.67 -0.66
N ILE A 368 -6.73 -0.44 -1.34
CA ILE A 368 -7.05 -0.46 -2.76
C ILE A 368 -8.55 -0.32 -2.91
N LYS A 369 -8.96 0.57 -3.82
CA LYS A 369 -10.36 0.73 -4.22
C LYS A 369 -10.52 0.54 -5.72
N LEU A 370 -11.73 0.16 -6.11
CA LEU A 370 -12.19 0.08 -7.48
C LEU A 370 -12.93 1.36 -7.83
N ILE A 371 -12.55 1.99 -8.94
CA ILE A 371 -13.04 3.32 -9.31
C ILE A 371 -13.58 3.39 -10.74
N LYS A 372 -13.18 2.46 -11.62
CA LYS A 372 -13.63 2.42 -13.00
C LYS A 372 -13.90 0.98 -13.43
N ILE A 373 -15.13 0.52 -13.27
CA ILE A 373 -15.56 -0.80 -13.72
C ILE A 373 -16.71 -0.64 -14.71
N SER A 374 -16.44 -0.83 -16.00
CA SER A 374 -17.47 -0.82 -17.05
C SER A 374 -18.32 -2.09 -17.08
N SER A 375 -17.79 -3.19 -16.52
CA SER A 375 -18.35 -4.53 -16.69
C SER A 375 -18.12 -5.38 -15.45
N PRO A 376 -18.81 -5.06 -14.33
CA PRO A 376 -18.56 -5.70 -13.03
C PRO A 376 -18.90 -7.19 -12.98
N TYR A 377 -19.61 -7.70 -14.01
CA TYR A 377 -20.08 -9.08 -14.10
C TYR A 377 -19.18 -9.99 -14.96
N GLN A 378 -18.16 -9.46 -15.64
CA GLN A 378 -17.39 -10.21 -16.64
C GLN A 378 -16.47 -11.29 -16.02
N ASN A 379 -15.90 -11.01 -14.86
CA ASN A 379 -14.92 -11.86 -14.21
C ASN A 379 -15.36 -12.14 -12.76
N LEU A 380 -15.11 -13.36 -12.24
CA LEU A 380 -15.57 -13.81 -10.93
C LEU A 380 -14.94 -13.01 -9.77
N GLU A 381 -13.65 -12.71 -9.86
CA GLU A 381 -12.93 -11.88 -8.91
C GLU A 381 -13.55 -10.47 -8.85
N ILE A 382 -13.74 -9.81 -10.01
CA ILE A 382 -14.36 -8.45 -10.08
C ILE A 382 -15.79 -8.48 -9.56
N PHE A 383 -16.58 -9.50 -9.93
CA PHE A 383 -17.95 -9.66 -9.48
C PHE A 383 -18.03 -9.76 -7.95
N THR A 384 -17.13 -10.55 -7.35
CA THR A 384 -17.09 -10.74 -5.91
C THR A 384 -16.68 -9.45 -5.20
N LEU A 385 -15.66 -8.75 -5.71
CA LEU A 385 -15.27 -7.44 -5.20
C LEU A 385 -16.42 -6.44 -5.25
N THR A 386 -17.08 -6.35 -6.40
CA THR A 386 -18.21 -5.46 -6.64
C THR A 386 -19.31 -5.74 -5.62
N TYR A 387 -19.68 -7.01 -5.41
CA TYR A 387 -20.67 -7.39 -4.41
C TYR A 387 -20.30 -6.92 -3.00
N MET A 388 -19.04 -7.12 -2.58
CA MET A 388 -18.58 -6.73 -1.25
C MET A 388 -18.63 -5.20 -1.04
N ILE A 389 -18.22 -4.44 -2.05
CA ILE A 389 -18.25 -2.96 -1.99
C ILE A 389 -19.70 -2.48 -1.91
N VAL A 390 -20.52 -2.92 -2.86
CA VAL A 390 -21.89 -2.46 -3.03
C VAL A 390 -22.75 -2.83 -1.82
N ILE A 391 -22.56 -4.02 -1.22
CA ILE A 391 -23.32 -4.40 -0.02
C ILE A 391 -22.94 -3.55 1.19
N GLN A 392 -21.68 -3.11 1.29
CA GLN A 392 -21.26 -2.21 2.35
C GLN A 392 -21.78 -0.80 2.15
N ASP A 393 -21.83 -0.32 0.90
CA ASP A 393 -22.46 0.97 0.56
C ASP A 393 -23.96 0.93 0.87
N TYR A 394 -24.64 -0.17 0.56
CA TYR A 394 -26.01 -0.42 0.98
C TYR A 394 -26.18 -0.33 2.51
N LEU A 395 -25.37 -1.08 3.27
CA LEU A 395 -25.44 -1.07 4.74
C LEU A 395 -25.10 0.31 5.34
N ASN A 396 -24.17 1.05 4.72
CA ASN A 396 -23.76 2.38 5.15
C ASN A 396 -24.71 3.48 4.69
N ASP A 397 -25.91 3.10 4.22
CA ASP A 397 -26.89 4.04 3.72
C ASP A 397 -26.26 4.83 2.58
N PHE A 398 -26.14 4.26 1.39
CA PHE A 398 -25.65 4.98 0.19
C PHE A 398 -26.72 5.09 -0.91
N PHE A 399 -27.66 4.15 -0.94
CA PHE A 399 -28.73 4.10 -1.93
C PHE A 399 -30.05 4.64 -1.33
N PRO A 400 -30.83 5.42 -2.09
CA PRO A 400 -32.13 5.94 -1.65
C PRO A 400 -33.20 4.87 -1.87
N LEU A 401 -33.17 3.81 -1.05
CA LEU A 401 -34.05 2.64 -1.19
C LEU A 401 -35.35 2.82 -0.41
N ASP A 402 -36.44 2.30 -0.96
CA ASP A 402 -37.69 2.16 -0.22
C ASP A 402 -37.70 0.91 0.70
N ASP A 403 -38.75 0.78 1.50
CA ASP A 403 -38.85 -0.31 2.47
C ASP A 403 -38.99 -1.70 1.82
N ASP A 404 -39.69 -1.80 0.69
CA ASP A 404 -39.91 -3.08 -0.01
C ASP A 404 -38.63 -3.55 -0.70
N GLU A 405 -37.85 -2.61 -1.27
CA GLU A 405 -36.52 -2.86 -1.82
C GLU A 405 -35.53 -3.33 -0.74
N ILE A 406 -35.54 -2.68 0.43
CA ILE A 406 -34.71 -3.09 1.58
C ILE A 406 -35.03 -4.52 1.99
N GLU A 407 -36.32 -4.88 2.13
CA GLU A 407 -36.72 -6.23 2.48
C GLU A 407 -36.31 -7.27 1.43
N LEU A 408 -36.49 -6.93 0.15
CA LEU A 408 -36.07 -7.79 -0.95
C LEU A 408 -34.55 -8.03 -0.90
N ILE A 409 -33.75 -6.97 -0.76
CA ILE A 409 -32.29 -7.08 -0.62
C ILE A 409 -31.90 -7.89 0.61
N CYS A 410 -32.56 -7.69 1.76
CA CYS A 410 -32.35 -8.49 2.96
C CYS A 410 -32.58 -9.98 2.69
N SER A 411 -33.68 -10.32 2.02
CA SER A 411 -34.02 -11.72 1.68
C SER A 411 -32.99 -12.35 0.73
N LEU A 412 -32.52 -11.59 -0.26
CA LEU A 412 -31.48 -12.05 -1.19
C LEU A 412 -30.14 -12.19 -0.48
N LYS A 413 -29.80 -11.30 0.46
CA LYS A 413 -28.56 -11.39 1.25
C LYS A 413 -28.59 -12.60 2.18
N LEU A 414 -29.73 -12.95 2.78
CA LEU A 414 -29.89 -14.23 3.50
C LEU A 414 -29.62 -15.43 2.58
N ALA A 415 -30.12 -15.40 1.33
CA ALA A 415 -29.82 -16.43 0.33
C ALA A 415 -28.36 -16.45 -0.11
N ALA A 416 -27.68 -15.30 -0.14
CA ALA A 416 -26.25 -15.23 -0.39
C ALA A 416 -25.44 -15.87 0.75
N ASP A 417 -25.80 -15.59 2.01
CA ASP A 417 -25.02 -15.95 3.20
C ASP A 417 -25.27 -17.40 3.66
N TYR A 418 -26.53 -17.85 3.64
CA TYR A 418 -26.93 -19.19 4.10
C TYR A 418 -27.16 -20.20 2.98
N GLY A 419 -27.19 -19.73 1.72
CA GLY A 419 -27.61 -20.51 0.56
C GLY A 419 -29.14 -20.51 0.40
N PRO A 420 -29.66 -20.72 -0.83
CA PRO A 420 -31.10 -20.84 -1.06
C PRO A 420 -31.65 -22.16 -0.51
N LYS A 421 -32.92 -22.16 -0.10
CA LYS A 421 -33.70 -23.34 0.36
C LYS A 421 -33.29 -23.92 1.72
N LYS A 422 -32.46 -23.25 2.50
CA LYS A 422 -32.21 -23.64 3.89
C LYS A 422 -33.41 -23.26 4.75
N HIS A 423 -33.84 -24.11 5.67
CA HIS A 423 -34.83 -23.69 6.66
C HIS A 423 -34.17 -22.75 7.67
N LEU A 424 -34.57 -21.47 7.64
CA LEU A 424 -34.09 -20.44 8.55
C LEU A 424 -35.14 -20.16 9.62
N LYS A 425 -34.71 -20.00 10.87
CA LYS A 425 -35.57 -19.54 11.95
C LYS A 425 -35.20 -18.12 12.34
N ALA A 426 -36.17 -17.32 12.78
CA ALA A 426 -35.98 -15.92 13.14
C ALA A 426 -34.91 -15.72 14.21
N GLU A 427 -34.77 -16.64 15.18
CA GLU A 427 -33.79 -16.53 16.26
C GLU A 427 -32.33 -16.71 15.79
N GLN A 428 -32.13 -17.16 14.55
CA GLN A 428 -30.80 -17.36 13.96
C GLN A 428 -30.29 -16.14 13.20
N ILE A 429 -31.11 -15.10 13.04
CA ILE A 429 -30.84 -13.96 12.17
C ILE A 429 -30.70 -12.70 13.04
N ASP A 430 -29.53 -12.07 13.01
CA ASP A 430 -29.37 -10.71 13.48
C ASP A 430 -29.69 -9.74 12.34
N LEU A 431 -30.92 -9.22 12.34
CA LEU A 431 -31.42 -8.33 11.29
C LEU A 431 -30.55 -7.06 11.13
N ASN A 432 -29.81 -6.65 12.16
CA ASN A 432 -28.91 -5.49 12.11
C ASN A 432 -27.73 -5.66 11.14
N GLU A 433 -27.41 -6.89 10.72
CA GLU A 433 -26.38 -7.18 9.71
C GLU A 433 -26.91 -7.06 8.27
N TYR A 434 -28.21 -6.87 8.09
CA TYR A 434 -28.88 -6.88 6.78
C TYR A 434 -29.55 -5.54 6.43
N ILE A 435 -29.80 -4.69 7.43
CA ILE A 435 -30.51 -3.41 7.25
C ILE A 435 -29.53 -2.23 7.23
N PRO A 436 -29.76 -1.21 6.36
CA PRO A 436 -29.00 0.03 6.37
C PRO A 436 -29.02 0.76 7.71
N VAL A 437 -27.92 1.42 8.07
CA VAL A 437 -27.75 2.07 9.39
C VAL A 437 -28.90 3.03 9.75
N PHE A 438 -29.40 3.83 8.80
CA PHE A 438 -30.47 4.80 9.05
C PHE A 438 -31.82 4.18 9.44
N LYS A 439 -32.08 2.93 9.01
CA LYS A 439 -33.33 2.21 9.30
C LYS A 439 -33.26 1.40 10.59
N LYS A 440 -32.08 1.17 11.17
CA LYS A 440 -31.94 0.31 12.37
C LYS A 440 -32.83 0.69 13.55
N ASN A 441 -33.18 1.97 13.69
CA ASN A 441 -34.01 2.47 14.80
C ASN A 441 -35.51 2.57 14.45
N THR A 442 -35.88 2.51 13.17
CA THR A 442 -37.26 2.73 12.69
C THR A 442 -37.86 1.49 12.04
N PHE A 443 -37.06 0.48 11.75
CA PHE A 443 -37.50 -0.77 11.15
C PHE A 443 -38.11 -1.68 12.23
N ASP A 444 -39.42 -1.92 12.16
CA ASP A 444 -40.09 -2.86 13.07
C ASP A 444 -39.55 -4.28 12.84
N SER A 445 -38.69 -4.72 13.76
CA SER A 445 -37.83 -5.87 13.55
C SER A 445 -38.60 -7.20 13.48
N ASN A 446 -39.76 -7.34 14.14
CA ASN A 446 -40.44 -8.63 14.23
C ASN A 446 -41.36 -8.93 13.04
N GLU A 447 -42.23 -7.99 12.66
CA GLU A 447 -43.13 -8.14 11.50
C GLU A 447 -42.32 -8.20 10.20
N ARG A 448 -41.35 -7.29 10.05
CA ARG A 448 -40.53 -7.20 8.84
C ARG A 448 -39.58 -8.39 8.69
N LEU A 449 -39.00 -8.91 9.78
CA LEU A 449 -38.19 -10.13 9.73
C LEU A 449 -39.01 -11.33 9.23
N SER A 450 -40.28 -11.43 9.65
CA SER A 450 -41.19 -12.46 9.17
C SER A 450 -41.44 -12.34 7.66
N LYS A 451 -41.69 -11.12 7.17
CA LYS A 451 -41.83 -10.84 5.72
C LYS A 451 -40.54 -11.15 4.95
N ILE A 452 -39.37 -10.78 5.48
CA ILE A 452 -38.06 -11.08 4.87
C ILE A 452 -37.81 -12.58 4.77
N ILE A 453 -38.10 -13.35 5.82
CA ILE A 453 -37.96 -14.82 5.82
C ILE A 453 -38.93 -15.44 4.81
N GLN A 454 -40.16 -14.93 4.71
CA GLN A 454 -41.13 -15.37 3.71
C GLN A 454 -40.61 -15.11 2.28
N LEU A 455 -40.11 -13.91 2.00
CA LEU A 455 -39.50 -13.56 0.71
C LEU A 455 -38.30 -14.47 0.39
N TYR A 456 -37.46 -14.76 1.39
CA TYR A 456 -36.32 -15.68 1.25
C TYR A 456 -36.78 -17.07 0.80
N HIS A 457 -37.83 -17.61 1.44
CA HIS A 457 -38.37 -18.93 1.09
C HIS A 457 -39.10 -18.96 -0.26
N GLN A 458 -39.72 -17.85 -0.66
CA GLN A 458 -40.38 -17.70 -1.96
C GLN A 458 -39.40 -17.40 -3.11
N SER A 459 -38.17 -16.99 -2.79
CA SER A 459 -37.19 -16.57 -3.79
C SER A 459 -36.84 -17.70 -4.77
N ARG A 460 -36.86 -17.40 -6.07
CA ARG A 460 -36.42 -18.32 -7.14
C ARG A 460 -34.90 -18.29 -7.33
N VAL A 461 -34.15 -18.15 -6.24
CA VAL A 461 -32.68 -18.07 -6.27
C VAL A 461 -32.09 -19.47 -6.39
N ILE A 462 -31.17 -19.64 -7.33
CA ILE A 462 -30.59 -20.97 -7.64
C ILE A 462 -29.43 -21.31 -6.70
N ASN A 463 -28.57 -20.35 -6.40
CA ASN A 463 -27.42 -20.48 -5.50
C ASN A 463 -27.01 -19.11 -4.93
N SER A 464 -26.03 -19.07 -4.02
CA SER A 464 -25.54 -17.82 -3.43
C SER A 464 -25.05 -16.80 -4.46
N ARG A 465 -24.43 -17.25 -5.56
CA ARG A 465 -23.94 -16.36 -6.62
C ARG A 465 -25.10 -15.69 -7.36
N ASP A 466 -26.16 -16.42 -7.67
CA ASP A 466 -27.39 -15.87 -8.25
C ASP A 466 -28.04 -14.83 -7.31
N ALA A 467 -28.02 -15.09 -6.00
CA ALA A 467 -28.49 -14.13 -4.99
C ALA A 467 -27.70 -12.81 -5.04
N ARG A 468 -26.36 -12.92 -5.01
CA ARG A 468 -25.45 -11.76 -5.12
C ARG A 468 -25.66 -11.00 -6.42
N ASN A 469 -25.85 -11.72 -7.53
CA ASN A 469 -26.08 -11.10 -8.84
C ASN A 469 -27.38 -10.30 -8.86
N LYS A 470 -28.48 -10.84 -8.30
CA LYS A 470 -29.75 -10.11 -8.20
C LYS A 470 -29.64 -8.86 -7.34
N ILE A 471 -28.93 -8.92 -6.22
CA ILE A 471 -28.65 -7.73 -5.39
C ILE A 471 -27.93 -6.67 -6.22
N LEU A 472 -26.88 -7.06 -6.94
CA LEU A 472 -26.15 -6.15 -7.81
C LEU A 472 -27.03 -5.57 -8.91
N GLN A 473 -27.90 -6.37 -9.55
CA GLN A 473 -28.82 -5.89 -10.60
C GLN A 473 -29.86 -4.88 -10.08
N ILE A 474 -30.29 -5.01 -8.83
CA ILE A 474 -31.17 -4.01 -8.19
C ILE A 474 -30.38 -2.72 -7.97
N LEU A 475 -29.21 -2.82 -7.34
CA LEU A 475 -28.43 -1.64 -6.93
C LEU A 475 -27.73 -0.93 -8.10
N ASP A 476 -27.43 -1.63 -9.19
CA ASP A 476 -26.82 -1.07 -10.41
C ASP A 476 -27.75 -0.08 -11.14
N GLN A 477 -29.05 -0.10 -10.84
CA GLN A 477 -30.02 0.86 -11.39
C GLN A 477 -29.83 2.28 -10.84
N TYR A 478 -29.20 2.42 -9.66
CA TYR A 478 -28.96 3.72 -9.07
C TYR A 478 -27.72 4.37 -9.67
N PRO A 479 -27.78 5.68 -10.00
CA PRO A 479 -26.63 6.43 -10.48
C PRO A 479 -25.40 6.28 -9.58
N ARG A 480 -25.58 6.23 -8.26
CA ARG A 480 -24.48 6.18 -7.27
C ARG A 480 -23.70 4.86 -7.25
N PHE A 481 -24.11 3.84 -7.99
CA PHE A 481 -23.45 2.53 -7.99
C PHE A 481 -21.92 2.63 -8.21
N LEU A 482 -21.14 2.01 -7.30
CA LEU A 482 -19.67 2.05 -7.28
C LEU A 482 -19.06 3.47 -7.26
N GLY A 483 -19.75 4.43 -6.65
CA GLY A 483 -19.30 5.80 -6.55
C GLY A 483 -18.35 6.10 -5.38
N THR A 484 -17.46 7.07 -5.58
CA THR A 484 -16.66 7.68 -4.50
C THR A 484 -17.28 9.00 -4.06
N THR A 485 -17.48 9.16 -2.76
CA THR A 485 -18.27 10.25 -2.18
C THR A 485 -17.41 11.38 -1.61
N PHE A 486 -17.77 12.62 -1.94
CA PHE A 486 -17.16 13.84 -1.40
C PHE A 486 -18.24 14.81 -0.92
N LYS A 487 -17.96 15.58 0.14
CA LYS A 487 -18.81 16.68 0.58
C LYS A 487 -18.25 17.99 0.06
N CYS A 488 -19.06 18.76 -0.66
CA CYS A 488 -18.63 20.03 -1.23
C CYS A 488 -19.78 21.05 -1.30
N SER A 489 -19.45 22.29 -1.66
CA SER A 489 -20.43 23.30 -2.02
C SER A 489 -20.50 23.40 -3.53
N PHE A 490 -21.71 23.43 -4.07
CA PHE A 490 -22.01 23.48 -5.49
C PHE A 490 -22.55 24.87 -5.86
N LYS A 491 -22.06 25.40 -6.98
CA LYS A 491 -22.58 26.60 -7.63
C LYS A 491 -22.61 26.38 -9.13
N GLU A 492 -23.77 26.60 -9.74
CA GLU A 492 -23.99 26.56 -11.18
C GLU A 492 -24.20 27.97 -11.70
N LEU A 493 -23.48 28.31 -12.76
CA LEU A 493 -23.66 29.54 -13.53
C LEU A 493 -24.21 29.16 -14.91
N ASN A 494 -25.41 29.66 -15.18
CA ASN A 494 -26.04 29.63 -16.50
C ASN A 494 -26.04 31.04 -17.08
N GLN A 495 -26.22 31.16 -18.40
CA GLN A 495 -26.20 32.45 -19.10
C GLN A 495 -27.19 33.49 -18.52
N THR A 496 -28.23 33.06 -17.81
CA THR A 496 -29.33 33.89 -17.30
C THR A 496 -29.56 33.81 -15.79
N SER A 497 -28.85 32.96 -15.04
CA SER A 497 -29.08 32.76 -13.60
C SER A 497 -27.92 32.08 -12.88
N SER A 498 -27.73 32.38 -11.60
CA SER A 498 -26.81 31.66 -10.71
C SER A 498 -27.55 30.92 -9.61
N THR A 499 -27.23 29.65 -9.38
CA THR A 499 -27.71 28.94 -8.18
C THR A 499 -26.95 29.41 -6.93
N PRO A 500 -27.58 29.42 -5.74
CA PRO A 500 -26.89 29.72 -4.50
C PRO A 500 -25.90 28.61 -4.15
N ASN A 501 -24.83 28.95 -3.42
CA ASN A 501 -23.90 27.95 -2.89
C ASN A 501 -24.65 26.94 -2.01
N THR A 502 -24.85 25.74 -2.55
CA THR A 502 -25.59 24.68 -1.89
C THR A 502 -24.62 23.62 -1.39
N LYS A 503 -24.75 23.19 -0.14
CA LYS A 503 -23.96 22.05 0.35
C LYS A 503 -24.52 20.77 -0.27
N ILE A 504 -23.66 20.00 -0.91
CA ILE A 504 -24.05 18.78 -1.63
C ILE A 504 -23.13 17.61 -1.25
N ILE A 505 -23.59 16.43 -1.62
CA ILE A 505 -22.80 15.22 -1.74
C ILE A 505 -22.50 15.03 -3.22
N LEU A 506 -21.21 15.02 -3.57
CA LEU A 506 -20.72 14.67 -4.90
C LEU A 506 -20.34 13.19 -4.91
N ASN A 507 -20.88 12.41 -5.85
CA ASN A 507 -20.42 11.06 -6.11
C ASN A 507 -19.77 11.00 -7.49
N ILE A 508 -18.53 10.54 -7.53
CA ILE A 508 -17.79 10.32 -8.76
C ILE A 508 -17.90 8.83 -9.09
N THR A 509 -18.49 8.52 -10.24
CA THR A 509 -18.76 7.14 -10.69
C THR A 509 -18.21 6.93 -12.08
N PHE A 510 -18.18 5.68 -12.57
CA PHE A 510 -17.82 5.41 -13.96
C PHE A 510 -18.81 5.97 -14.99
N ARG A 511 -20.00 6.38 -14.55
CA ARG A 511 -21.07 6.96 -15.39
C ARG A 511 -21.00 8.48 -15.48
N GLY A 512 -20.34 9.14 -14.52
CA GLY A 512 -20.30 10.60 -14.44
C GLY A 512 -20.26 11.12 -13.01
N LEU A 513 -20.51 12.42 -12.86
CA LEU A 513 -20.56 13.13 -11.59
C LEU A 513 -22.00 13.32 -11.14
N ILE A 514 -22.29 12.92 -9.90
CA ILE A 514 -23.65 12.90 -9.36
C ILE A 514 -23.71 13.81 -8.15
N CYS A 515 -24.47 14.89 -8.28
CA CYS A 515 -24.70 15.84 -7.19
C CYS A 515 -26.03 15.50 -6.53
N SER A 516 -26.03 15.30 -5.22
CA SER A 516 -27.25 15.07 -4.43
C SER A 516 -27.27 15.88 -3.15
N LEU A 517 -28.46 16.14 -2.60
CA LEU A 517 -28.60 16.83 -1.31
C LEU A 517 -28.07 15.97 -0.14
N PRO A 518 -27.57 16.58 0.94
CA PRO A 518 -27.08 15.83 2.11
C PRO A 518 -28.16 15.25 3.04
N SER A 519 -29.43 15.61 2.84
CA SER A 519 -30.57 15.20 3.69
C SER A 519 -30.97 13.72 3.48
N ASP A 520 -31.79 13.16 4.38
CA ASP A 520 -32.27 11.77 4.34
C ASP A 520 -32.95 11.39 3.00
N GLN A 521 -33.48 12.37 2.28
CA GLN A 521 -34.12 12.16 0.97
C GLN A 521 -33.11 12.00 -0.17
N ARG A 522 -31.88 12.53 -0.01
CA ARG A 522 -30.74 12.39 -0.95
C ARG A 522 -31.09 12.61 -2.40
N GLU A 523 -31.98 13.57 -2.60
CA GLU A 523 -32.54 13.94 -3.89
C GLU A 523 -31.43 14.30 -4.86
N TYR A 524 -31.55 13.80 -6.10
CA TYR A 524 -30.60 14.08 -7.17
C TYR A 524 -30.78 15.53 -7.63
N ILE A 525 -29.70 16.31 -7.52
CA ILE A 525 -29.65 17.69 -8.00
C ILE A 525 -29.31 17.68 -9.49
N CYS A 526 -28.24 16.98 -9.87
CA CYS A 526 -27.85 16.82 -11.26
C CYS A 526 -26.93 15.61 -11.47
N HIS A 527 -26.93 15.13 -12.72
CA HIS A 527 -26.00 14.16 -13.28
C HIS A 527 -25.19 14.86 -14.37
N ILE A 528 -23.86 14.79 -14.31
CA ILE A 528 -22.97 15.35 -15.33
C ILE A 528 -22.25 14.16 -15.97
N ASP A 529 -22.67 13.81 -17.17
CA ASP A 529 -22.01 12.79 -17.97
C ASP A 529 -20.62 13.27 -18.39
N TYR A 530 -19.66 12.34 -18.48
CA TYR A 530 -18.28 12.71 -18.82
C TYR A 530 -18.15 13.30 -20.24
N ASP A 531 -18.94 12.81 -21.19
CA ASP A 531 -18.96 13.28 -22.58
C ASP A 531 -19.49 14.71 -22.73
N LEU A 532 -20.21 15.22 -21.74
CA LEU A 532 -20.67 16.61 -21.69
C LEU A 532 -19.62 17.57 -21.11
N ILE A 533 -18.59 17.06 -20.43
CA ILE A 533 -17.50 17.88 -19.90
C ILE A 533 -16.58 18.26 -21.06
N THR A 534 -16.39 19.56 -21.26
CA THR A 534 -15.49 20.09 -22.30
C THR A 534 -14.15 20.53 -21.72
N ASN A 535 -14.13 20.95 -20.45
CA ASN A 535 -12.93 21.33 -19.72
C ASN A 535 -13.14 21.24 -18.21
N PHE A 536 -12.09 21.01 -17.44
CA PHE A 536 -12.10 21.14 -16.00
C PHE A 536 -10.72 21.58 -15.48
N SER A 537 -10.70 22.43 -14.46
CA SER A 537 -9.46 22.96 -13.90
C SER A 537 -9.62 23.37 -12.44
N LYS A 538 -8.49 23.46 -11.72
CA LYS A 538 -8.49 24.01 -10.36
C LYS A 538 -8.53 25.53 -10.44
N ALA A 539 -9.65 26.14 -10.05
CA ALA A 539 -9.77 27.60 -9.99
C ALA A 539 -8.93 28.19 -8.84
N ASN A 540 -8.82 27.44 -7.74
CA ASN A 540 -7.89 27.70 -6.65
C ASN A 540 -7.62 26.40 -5.89
N ASN A 541 -6.88 26.48 -4.79
CA ASN A 541 -6.51 25.32 -3.98
C ASN A 541 -7.70 24.49 -3.45
N LYS A 542 -8.91 25.04 -3.36
CA LYS A 542 -10.09 24.35 -2.81
C LYS A 542 -11.27 24.26 -3.78
N THR A 543 -11.15 24.81 -4.97
CA THR A 543 -12.28 24.99 -5.89
C THR A 543 -11.94 24.40 -7.24
N LEU A 544 -12.77 23.46 -7.68
CA LEU A 544 -12.73 22.91 -9.02
C LEU A 544 -13.76 23.62 -9.89
N HIS A 545 -13.35 24.01 -11.08
CA HIS A 545 -14.20 24.54 -12.12
C HIS A 545 -14.40 23.47 -13.21
N ILE A 546 -15.65 23.16 -13.53
CA ILE A 546 -16.05 22.22 -14.56
C ILE A 546 -16.89 22.97 -15.59
N VAL A 547 -16.55 22.83 -16.86
CA VAL A 547 -17.22 23.46 -17.99
C VAL A 547 -17.89 22.38 -18.82
N THR A 548 -19.21 22.47 -18.96
CA THR A 548 -19.98 21.68 -19.94
C THR A 548 -20.33 22.54 -21.15
N LEU A 549 -20.99 21.96 -22.16
CA LEU A 549 -21.45 22.71 -23.34
C LEU A 549 -22.37 23.90 -22.99
N ASP A 550 -23.13 23.79 -21.90
CA ASP A 550 -24.22 24.69 -21.53
C ASP A 550 -24.05 25.38 -20.16
N LYS A 551 -23.13 24.89 -19.31
CA LYS A 551 -23.01 25.31 -17.90
C LYS A 551 -21.57 25.49 -17.44
N GLN A 552 -21.40 26.35 -16.44
CA GLN A 552 -20.18 26.42 -15.64
C GLN A 552 -20.48 26.05 -14.20
N ILE A 553 -19.74 25.07 -13.68
CA ILE A 553 -19.98 24.47 -12.37
C ILE A 553 -18.75 24.67 -11.51
N TYR A 554 -18.95 25.18 -10.30
CA TYR A 554 -17.91 25.33 -9.29
C TYR A 554 -18.20 24.41 -8.10
N LEU A 555 -17.23 23.55 -7.81
CA LEU A 555 -17.25 22.63 -6.67
C LEU A 555 -16.20 23.09 -5.66
N THR A 556 -16.64 23.54 -4.49
CA THR A 556 -15.76 24.04 -3.41
C THR A 556 -15.67 23.05 -2.26
N PHE A 557 -14.46 22.58 -1.94
CA PHE A 557 -14.18 21.56 -0.94
C PHE A 557 -13.69 22.16 0.38
N PHE A 558 -13.77 21.39 1.47
CA PHE A 558 -13.31 21.84 2.79
C PHE A 558 -11.79 22.01 2.82
N THR A 559 -11.07 21.09 2.16
CA THR A 559 -9.61 21.01 2.15
C THR A 559 -9.04 21.04 0.73
N HIS A 560 -7.79 21.49 0.61
CA HIS A 560 -7.06 21.42 -0.67
C HIS A 560 -6.87 19.97 -1.14
N LEU A 561 -6.67 19.05 -0.18
CA LEU A 561 -6.46 17.65 -0.47
C LEU A 561 -7.69 17.02 -1.14
N GLU A 562 -8.91 17.27 -0.64
CA GLU A 562 -10.14 16.80 -1.27
C GLU A 562 -10.30 17.35 -2.70
N CYS A 563 -10.02 18.63 -2.92
CA CYS A 563 -10.07 19.24 -4.25
C CYS A 563 -9.06 18.58 -5.21
N GLN A 564 -7.84 18.32 -4.73
CA GLN A 564 -6.80 17.63 -5.51
C GLN A 564 -7.21 16.19 -5.84
N GLN A 565 -7.81 15.48 -4.89
CA GLN A 565 -8.30 14.11 -5.11
C GLN A 565 -9.39 14.07 -6.16
N VAL A 566 -10.42 14.91 -6.02
CA VAL A 566 -11.53 14.97 -6.98
C VAL A 566 -11.02 15.28 -8.39
N TYR A 567 -10.07 16.21 -8.51
CA TYR A 567 -9.41 16.49 -9.78
C TYR A 567 -8.72 15.27 -10.38
N GLN A 568 -7.94 14.53 -9.57
CA GLN A 568 -7.26 13.30 -10.02
C GLN A 568 -8.25 12.20 -10.41
N PHE A 569 -9.37 12.09 -9.69
CA PHE A 569 -10.44 11.17 -10.04
C PHE A 569 -11.02 11.48 -11.40
N ILE A 570 -11.35 12.75 -11.69
CA ILE A 570 -11.89 13.15 -12.99
C ILE A 570 -10.87 12.89 -14.10
N LEU A 571 -9.58 13.17 -13.87
CA LEU A 571 -8.50 12.84 -14.82
C LEU A 571 -8.46 11.34 -15.17
N LYS A 572 -8.70 10.43 -14.23
CA LYS A 572 -8.76 8.97 -14.53
C LYS A 572 -9.91 8.58 -15.48
N HIS A 573 -10.89 9.48 -15.66
CA HIS A 573 -11.99 9.36 -16.60
C HIS A 573 -11.81 10.21 -17.87
N GLU A 574 -10.66 10.87 -18.07
CA GLU A 574 -10.39 11.75 -19.21
C GLU A 574 -10.64 11.09 -20.58
N SER A 575 -10.38 9.79 -20.72
CA SER A 575 -10.71 9.02 -21.93
C SER A 575 -12.20 9.05 -22.33
N GLN A 576 -13.09 9.38 -21.40
CA GLN A 576 -14.54 9.48 -21.59
C GLN A 576 -15.01 10.93 -21.76
N ILE A 577 -14.10 11.91 -21.62
CA ILE A 577 -14.37 13.34 -21.74
C ILE A 577 -14.24 13.75 -23.20
N SER A 578 -15.18 14.56 -23.70
CA SER A 578 -15.11 15.09 -25.06
C SER A 578 -14.06 16.21 -25.14
N CYS A 579 -12.78 15.83 -25.10
CA CYS A 579 -11.70 16.77 -25.36
C CYS A 579 -11.73 17.16 -26.84
N ASN A 580 -12.31 18.32 -27.16
CA ASN A 580 -11.85 19.07 -28.32
C ASN A 580 -10.43 19.55 -27.98
N ASP A 581 -9.45 19.15 -28.78
CA ASP A 581 -8.04 19.56 -28.66
C ASP A 581 -7.91 21.10 -28.64
N PHE A 582 -8.05 21.71 -27.47
CA PHE A 582 -7.56 23.05 -27.20
C PHE A 582 -6.29 22.93 -26.38
N ASN A 583 -5.17 22.85 -27.12
CA ASN A 583 -3.82 23.01 -26.60
C ASN A 583 -3.74 24.29 -25.74
N TYR A 584 -3.76 24.15 -24.42
CA TYR A 584 -3.32 25.19 -23.50
C TYR A 584 -1.81 25.10 -23.28
N THR A 585 -1.05 25.23 -24.36
CA THR A 585 0.28 25.84 -24.29
C THR A 585 0.08 27.34 -24.36
N ASN A 586 -0.17 27.97 -23.22
CA ASN A 586 0.09 29.39 -22.89
C ASN A 586 -0.89 29.81 -21.81
N LEU A 587 -0.41 29.84 -20.57
CA LEU A 587 -0.72 30.88 -19.58
C LEU A 587 0.37 30.75 -18.50
N SER A 588 1.44 31.51 -18.74
CA SER A 588 2.52 31.86 -17.82
C SER A 588 2.04 32.67 -16.63
#